data_AF-A0AA38LZY2-F1
#
_entry.id   AF-A0AA38LZY2-F1
#
_cell.length_a   1.000
_cell.length_b   1.000
_cell.length_c   1.000
_cell.angle_alpha   90.00
_cell.angle_beta   90.00
_cell.angle_gamma   90.00
#
_symmetry.space_group_name_H-M   'P 1'
#
loop_
_entity.id
_entity.type
_entity.pdbx_description
1 polymer ?
#
loop_
_entity_poly.entity_id
_entity_poly.type
_entity_poly.pdbx_seq_one_letter_code
_entity_poly.pdbx_strand_id
1 'polypeptide(L)'
;MKAVKDAAGKNTVKVILENCLLTKEEIKKSCELALEAGLDFVKTSTGFSTSGATPEDVALMKSVVGDKALVKAAGGVRTYDDAIKMIEAGASRLGTSGGVAIVQGKEHTNGY
;
A
#
# COMPACT_ATOMS: atom_id res chain seq x y z
N MET A 1 -11.50 -12.03 -1.20
CA MET A 1 -10.65 -11.71 -0.03
C MET A 1 -10.70 -12.80 1.04
N LYS A 2 -11.86 -13.09 1.64
CA LYS A 2 -12.02 -14.09 2.72
C LYS A 2 -11.44 -15.47 2.40
N ALA A 3 -11.75 -16.02 1.23
CA ALA A 3 -11.21 -17.32 0.80
C ALA A 3 -9.66 -17.39 0.84
N VAL A 4 -8.98 -16.29 0.48
CA VAL A 4 -7.51 -16.21 0.54
C VAL A 4 -7.05 -16.12 2.00
N LYS A 5 -7.73 -15.35 2.86
CA LYS A 5 -7.37 -15.26 4.28
C LYS A 5 -7.50 -16.62 4.97
N ASP A 6 -8.58 -17.34 4.69
CA ASP A 6 -8.83 -18.67 5.26
C ASP A 6 -7.79 -19.69 4.81
N ALA A 7 -7.46 -19.71 3.52
CA ALA A 7 -6.40 -20.55 2.98
C ALA A 7 -5.01 -20.20 3.54
N ALA A 8 -4.76 -18.92 3.85
CA ALA A 8 -3.48 -18.46 4.39
C ALA A 8 -3.29 -18.81 5.87
N GLY A 9 -4.36 -19.10 6.62
CA GLY A 9 -4.31 -19.41 8.05
C GLY A 9 -3.64 -18.30 8.86
N LYS A 10 -2.52 -18.61 9.53
CA LYS A 10 -1.76 -17.65 10.36
C LYS A 10 -0.85 -16.72 9.55
N ASN A 11 -0.71 -16.92 8.24
CA ASN A 11 0.16 -16.09 7.43
C ASN A 11 -0.43 -14.70 7.19
N THR A 12 0.44 -13.70 7.10
CA THR A 12 0.08 -12.32 6.77
C THR A 12 -0.35 -12.20 5.31
N VAL A 13 -1.59 -11.76 5.09
CA VAL A 13 -2.16 -11.50 3.76
C VAL A 13 -2.25 -10.00 3.53
N LYS A 14 -1.85 -9.58 2.32
CA LYS A 14 -1.95 -8.19 1.87
C LYS A 14 -2.79 -8.16 0.60
N VAL A 15 -3.86 -7.39 0.57
CA VAL A 15 -4.63 -7.19 -0.67
C VAL A 15 -4.13 -5.96 -1.40
N ILE A 16 -3.91 -6.07 -2.70
CA ILE A 16 -3.58 -4.94 -3.56
C ILE A 16 -4.89 -4.41 -4.14
N LEU A 17 -5.17 -3.13 -3.94
CA LEU A 17 -6.41 -2.51 -4.42
C LEU A 17 -6.28 -1.97 -5.85
N GLU A 18 -5.07 -1.59 -6.25
CA GLU A 18 -4.78 -0.91 -7.51
C GLU A 18 -5.49 0.45 -7.61
N ASN A 19 -5.16 1.32 -6.65
CA ASN A 19 -5.84 2.61 -6.44
C ASN A 19 -5.92 3.51 -7.68
N CYS A 20 -4.96 3.42 -8.60
CA CYS A 20 -4.94 4.25 -9.82
C CYS A 20 -6.13 3.97 -10.76
N LEU A 21 -6.89 2.90 -10.51
CA LEU A 21 -8.11 2.53 -11.26
C LEU A 21 -9.39 2.76 -10.46
N LEU A 22 -9.29 3.24 -9.21
CA LEU A 22 -10.41 3.36 -8.29
C LEU A 22 -10.67 4.83 -7.93
N THR A 23 -11.94 5.15 -7.76
CA THR A 23 -12.37 6.38 -7.10
C THR A 23 -12.05 6.33 -5.60
N LYS A 24 -12.03 7.49 -4.93
CA LYS A 24 -11.78 7.55 -3.48
C LYS A 24 -12.83 6.76 -2.67
N GLU A 25 -14.09 6.75 -3.12
CA GLU A 25 -15.14 5.95 -2.47
C GLU A 25 -14.93 4.45 -2.66
N GLU A 26 -14.47 4.00 -3.84
CA GLU A 26 -14.11 2.60 -4.07
C GLU A 26 -12.88 2.17 -3.28
N ILE A 27 -11.90 3.05 -3.08
CA ILE A 27 -10.74 2.79 -2.20
C ILE A 27 -11.21 2.59 -0.76
N LYS A 28 -12.06 3.48 -0.24
CA LYS A 28 -12.65 3.35 1.11
C LYS A 28 -13.39 2.03 1.23
N LYS A 29 -14.29 1.74 0.28
CA LYS A 29 -15.11 0.53 0.31
C LYS A 29 -14.25 -0.74 0.24
N SER A 30 -13.20 -0.72 -0.56
CA SER A 30 -12.27 -1.85 -0.67
C SER A 30 -11.48 -2.07 0.63
N CYS A 31 -11.12 -1.01 1.34
CA CYS A 31 -10.50 -1.11 2.67
C CYS A 31 -11.46 -1.70 3.70
N GLU A 32 -12.72 -1.28 3.72
CA GLU A 32 -13.76 -1.85 4.61
C GLU A 32 -13.94 -3.36 4.34
N LEU A 33 -14.05 -3.75 3.07
CA LEU A 33 -14.18 -5.16 2.68
C LEU A 33 -12.93 -5.98 3.08
N ALA A 34 -11.74 -5.37 3.05
CA ALA A 34 -10.51 -6.01 3.50
C ALA A 34 -10.54 -6.27 5.02
N LEU A 35 -11.06 -5.31 5.81
CA LEU A 35 -11.25 -5.47 7.25
C LEU A 35 -12.30 -6.55 7.57
N GLU A 36 -13.45 -6.53 6.89
CA GLU A 36 -14.50 -7.54 7.04
C GLU A 36 -13.97 -8.95 6.72
N ALA A 37 -13.07 -9.06 5.75
CA ALA A 37 -12.42 -10.31 5.39
C ALA A 37 -11.29 -10.73 6.35
N GLY A 38 -10.93 -9.91 7.35
CA GLY A 38 -9.86 -10.18 8.32
C GLY A 38 -8.45 -10.11 7.73
N LEU A 39 -8.23 -9.28 6.70
CA LEU A 39 -6.91 -9.11 6.10
C LEU A 39 -5.98 -8.24 6.96
N ASP A 40 -4.70 -8.58 6.95
CA ASP A 40 -3.69 -7.92 7.79
C ASP A 40 -3.18 -6.61 7.18
N PHE A 41 -3.23 -6.50 5.84
CA PHE A 41 -2.80 -5.31 5.10
C PHE A 41 -3.69 -4.98 3.92
N VAL A 42 -3.79 -3.68 3.66
CA VAL A 42 -4.16 -3.12 2.35
C VAL A 42 -2.92 -2.54 1.68
N LYS A 43 -2.79 -2.72 0.37
CA LYS A 43 -1.65 -2.27 -0.45
C LYS A 43 -2.16 -1.42 -1.62
N THR A 44 -1.48 -0.32 -1.89
CA THR A 44 -1.89 0.67 -2.92
C THR A 44 -1.91 0.07 -4.32
N SER A 45 -0.75 -0.33 -4.87
CA SER A 45 -0.59 -0.57 -6.31
C SER A 45 0.26 -1.80 -6.61
N THR A 46 0.04 -2.42 -7.77
CA THR A 46 0.88 -3.54 -8.22
C THR A 46 2.26 -3.08 -8.69
N GLY A 47 2.33 -1.86 -9.25
CA GLY A 47 3.50 -1.33 -9.97
C GLY A 47 3.47 -1.57 -11.48
N PHE A 48 2.38 -2.11 -12.02
CA PHE A 48 2.22 -2.46 -13.45
C PHE A 48 1.08 -1.71 -14.15
N SER A 49 0.40 -0.80 -13.44
CA SER A 49 -0.71 -0.01 -13.96
C SER A 49 -0.28 1.45 -14.23
N THR A 50 -1.24 2.36 -14.35
CA THR A 50 -1.03 3.75 -14.78
C THR A 50 -0.31 4.64 -13.77
N SER A 51 -0.39 4.35 -12.47
CA SER A 51 0.36 5.05 -11.43
C SER A 51 0.58 4.22 -10.15
N GLY A 52 1.51 4.70 -9.31
CA GLY A 52 1.90 4.08 -8.05
C GLY A 52 1.13 4.58 -6.82
N ALA A 53 1.78 4.51 -5.65
CA ALA A 53 1.24 5.05 -4.41
C ALA A 53 1.26 6.59 -4.41
N THR A 54 0.23 7.20 -3.83
CA THR A 54 0.18 8.63 -3.51
C THR A 54 0.03 8.81 -2.00
N PRO A 55 0.59 9.87 -1.38
CA PRO A 55 0.38 10.15 0.04
C PRO A 55 -1.10 10.30 0.38
N GLU A 56 -1.90 10.88 -0.52
CA GLU A 56 -3.34 11.08 -0.34
C GLU A 56 -4.09 9.74 -0.25
N ASP A 57 -3.76 8.78 -1.12
CA ASP A 57 -4.35 7.44 -1.05
C ASP A 57 -3.91 6.69 0.20
N VAL A 58 -2.64 6.79 0.59
CA VAL A 58 -2.13 6.15 1.80
C VAL A 58 -2.85 6.69 3.03
N ALA A 59 -3.00 8.01 3.14
CA ALA A 59 -3.71 8.66 4.23
C ALA A 59 -5.19 8.23 4.28
N LEU A 60 -5.85 8.18 3.11
CA LEU A 60 -7.22 7.69 3.00
C LEU A 60 -7.37 6.23 3.45
N MET A 61 -6.48 5.35 2.98
CA MET A 61 -6.48 3.95 3.38
C MET A 61 -6.26 3.83 4.90
N LYS A 62 -5.29 4.58 5.45
CA LYS A 62 -5.00 4.58 6.89
C LYS A 62 -6.18 5.07 7.72
N SER A 63 -6.88 6.11 7.28
CA SER A 63 -8.06 6.63 7.99
C SER A 63 -9.20 5.61 8.06
N VAL A 64 -9.32 4.74 7.05
CA VAL A 64 -10.35 3.68 7.02
C VAL A 64 -9.92 2.46 7.84
N VAL A 65 -8.69 1.97 7.66
CA VAL A 65 -8.26 0.75 8.36
C VAL A 65 -7.95 0.95 9.84
N GLY A 66 -7.63 2.18 10.25
CA GLY A 66 -7.26 2.49 11.63
C GLY A 66 -6.14 1.56 12.11
N ASP A 67 -6.32 0.95 13.27
CA ASP A 67 -5.36 0.00 13.85
C ASP A 67 -5.74 -1.47 13.60
N LYS A 68 -6.80 -1.71 12.80
CA LYS A 68 -7.29 -3.07 12.52
C LYS A 68 -6.51 -3.77 11.41
N ALA A 69 -5.89 -3.00 10.51
CA ALA A 69 -4.99 -3.48 9.48
C ALA A 69 -3.91 -2.44 9.18
N LEU A 70 -2.84 -2.86 8.50
CA LEU A 70 -1.71 -2.00 8.16
C LEU A 70 -1.75 -1.56 6.69
N VAL A 71 -1.14 -0.43 6.38
CA VAL A 71 -1.07 0.09 5.01
C VAL A 71 0.32 -0.18 4.42
N LYS A 72 0.35 -0.75 3.20
CA LYS A 72 1.57 -0.87 2.40
C LYS A 72 1.53 0.05 1.19
N ALA A 73 2.37 1.08 1.18
CA ALA A 73 2.60 1.92 -0.01
C ALA A 73 3.52 1.18 -0.99
N ALA A 74 3.13 1.08 -2.25
CA ALA A 74 3.94 0.43 -3.29
C ALA A 74 3.68 1.04 -4.68
N GLY A 75 4.74 1.06 -5.50
CA GLY A 75 4.77 1.75 -6.80
C GLY A 75 5.20 3.21 -6.63
N GLY A 76 6.27 3.64 -7.31
CA GLY A 76 6.74 5.03 -7.29
C GLY A 76 7.54 5.49 -6.07
N VAL A 77 7.81 4.62 -5.08
CA VAL A 77 8.64 4.98 -3.90
C VAL A 77 10.13 4.79 -4.25
N ARG A 78 10.82 5.86 -4.63
CA ARG A 78 12.19 5.79 -5.20
C ARG A 78 13.26 6.47 -4.37
N THR A 79 12.88 7.51 -3.65
CA THR A 79 13.80 8.32 -2.86
C THR A 79 13.55 8.13 -1.37
N TYR A 80 14.50 8.58 -0.56
CA TYR A 80 14.30 8.72 0.88
C TYR A 80 13.09 9.61 1.18
N ASP A 81 12.96 10.73 0.47
CA ASP A 81 11.86 11.68 0.68
C ASP A 81 10.50 11.06 0.34
N ASP A 82 10.40 10.27 -0.75
CA ASP A 82 9.16 9.54 -1.06
C ASP A 82 8.82 8.55 0.05
N ALA A 83 9.83 7.84 0.57
CA ALA A 83 9.65 6.88 1.64
C ALA A 83 9.12 7.56 2.91
N ILE A 84 9.69 8.72 3.28
CA ILE A 84 9.24 9.51 4.43
C ILE A 84 7.81 10.01 4.23
N LYS A 85 7.48 10.60 3.08
CA LYS A 85 6.11 11.07 2.77
C LYS A 85 5.07 9.96 2.93
N MET A 86 5.37 8.75 2.46
CA MET A 86 4.47 7.62 2.60
C MET A 86 4.32 7.16 4.05
N ILE A 87 5.40 7.17 4.83
CA ILE A 87 5.38 6.83 6.26
C ILE A 87 4.55 7.86 7.04
N GLU A 88 4.78 9.15 6.79
CA GLU A 88 4.03 10.25 7.41
C GLU A 88 2.54 10.21 7.05
N ALA A 89 2.21 9.80 5.82
CA ALA A 89 0.83 9.57 5.41
C ALA A 89 0.18 8.34 6.09
N GLY A 90 0.96 7.50 6.78
CA GLY A 90 0.45 6.37 7.57
C GLY A 90 0.80 4.98 7.03
N ALA A 91 1.68 4.87 6.03
CA ALA A 91 2.17 3.57 5.58
C ALA A 91 3.04 2.91 6.65
N SER A 92 2.71 1.68 7.02
CA SER A 92 3.52 0.86 7.94
C SER A 92 4.56 0.01 7.18
N ARG A 93 4.43 -0.08 5.86
CA ARG A 93 5.37 -0.82 5.02
C ARG A 93 5.52 -0.17 3.65
N LEU A 94 6.74 -0.18 3.11
CA LEU A 94 7.04 0.28 1.75
C LEU A 94 7.32 -0.91 0.83
N GLY A 95 6.83 -0.86 -0.41
CA GLY A 95 7.13 -1.80 -1.48
C GLY A 95 7.88 -1.09 -2.60
N THR A 96 9.19 -1.37 -2.72
CA THR A 96 10.10 -0.75 -3.67
C THR A 96 11.21 -1.71 -4.06
N SER A 97 11.70 -1.61 -5.30
CA SER A 97 12.92 -2.29 -5.78
C SER A 97 14.19 -1.49 -5.46
N GLY A 98 14.06 -0.18 -5.23
CA GLY A 98 15.17 0.74 -4.94
C GLY A 98 15.61 0.80 -3.48
N GLY A 99 15.30 -0.21 -2.66
CA GLY A 99 15.48 -0.16 -1.21
C GLY A 99 16.91 0.16 -0.76
N VAL A 100 17.92 -0.39 -1.44
CA VAL A 100 19.34 -0.08 -1.15
C VAL A 100 19.67 1.38 -1.45
N ALA A 101 19.18 1.92 -2.57
CA ALA A 101 19.40 3.31 -2.94
C ALA A 101 18.77 4.26 -1.92
N ILE A 102 17.51 4.00 -1.53
CA ILE A 102 16.78 4.78 -0.53
C ILE A 102 17.55 4.86 0.80
N VAL A 103 18.04 3.71 1.30
CA VAL A 103 18.81 3.67 2.56
C VAL A 103 20.16 4.39 2.45
N GLN A 104 20.75 4.44 1.24
CA GLN A 104 21.98 5.17 0.96
C GLN A 104 21.75 6.65 0.62
N GLY A 105 20.51 7.15 0.63
CA GLY A 105 20.19 8.51 0.20
C GLY A 105 20.40 8.77 -1.31
N LYS A 106 20.34 7.72 -2.13
CA LYS A 106 20.48 7.77 -3.59
C LYS A 106 19.14 7.59 -4.27
N GLU A 107 19.02 8.15 -5.47
CA GLU A 107 17.86 7.95 -6.34
C GLU A 107 18.02 6.69 -7.21
N HIS A 108 16.92 6.02 -7.54
CA HIS A 108 16.88 4.86 -8.44
C HIS A 108 15.78 5.01 -9.48
N THR A 109 16.12 4.88 -10.76
CA THR A 109 15.30 5.33 -11.90
C THR A 109 14.57 4.24 -12.70
N ASN A 110 14.54 2.96 -12.27
CA ASN A 110 13.82 1.92 -13.03
C ASN A 110 12.34 1.78 -12.65
N GLY A 111 11.45 1.71 -13.64
CA GLY A 111 9.97 1.64 -13.48
C GLY A 111 9.32 3.01 -13.36
N TYR A 112 7.97 3.10 -13.25
CA TYR A 112 7.19 4.36 -13.13
C TYR A 112 7.57 5.26 -11.99
#